data_AF-A0A516Q629-F1
#
_entry.id   AF-A0A516Q629-F1
#
_cell.length_a   1.000
_cell.length_b   1.000
_cell.length_c   1.000
_cell.angle_alpha   90.00
_cell.angle_beta   90.00
_cell.angle_gamma   90.00
#
_symmetry.space_group_name_H-M   'P 1'
#
loop_
_entity.id
_entity.type
_entity.pdbx_description
1 polymer ?
#
loop_
_entity_poly.entity_id
_entity_poly.type
_entity_poly.pdbx_seq_one_letter_code
_entity_poly.pdbx_strand_id
1 'polypeptide(L)'
;MGAVALAAATTLAVAACGSNSLSGEPAGKTSSQPSQKADQALFDKLPDKIKQSKKIVIGSDASYAPNEFFAGDGKTIQGADVDLFNAVAAKLGVKTEWQNANFDSIIIGVNGGKYDVGVSSFTINADRMKQVNMISYYNAGTQWATAKGNPKKVEPDNACGKTIAVQRATVQDTDDLPARQKKCGANKIKILRFTGQNEATAAVVSGRADAMLADSPVTQYAVKQSGGKLETLGDVYDSAPYGYVVPKDETQFADALAAALKEVKQDGGYDAALKKWGIESGGISDFQVNPTS
;
A
#
# COMPACT_ATOMS: atom_id res chain seq x y z
N MET A 1 63.18 42.51 19.29
CA MET A 1 63.31 43.97 19.50
C MET A 1 61.91 44.57 19.55
N GLY A 2 61.60 45.32 20.63
CA GLY A 2 60.36 46.11 20.84
C GLY A 2 59.16 45.28 21.35
N ALA A 3 58.64 45.37 22.59
CA ALA A 3 58.27 46.51 23.45
C ALA A 3 57.15 47.35 22.76
N VAL A 4 55.99 47.75 23.31
CA VAL A 4 55.42 48.00 24.65
C VAL A 4 53.91 48.31 24.43
N ALA A 5 52.98 47.64 25.12
CA ALA A 5 51.98 48.17 26.06
C ALA A 5 51.17 49.45 25.68
N LEU A 6 49.84 49.37 25.72
CA LEU A 6 49.02 50.36 26.44
C LEU A 6 47.62 49.81 26.77
N ALA A 7 47.30 49.84 28.06
CA ALA A 7 45.98 49.57 28.61
C ALA A 7 45.10 50.83 28.54
N ALA A 8 43.81 50.64 28.32
CA ALA A 8 42.80 51.61 28.74
C ALA A 8 41.58 50.84 29.28
N ALA A 9 41.50 50.79 30.60
CA ALA A 9 40.33 50.36 31.34
C ALA A 9 39.34 51.52 31.42
N THR A 10 38.10 51.29 31.00
CA THR A 10 36.95 52.12 31.39
C THR A 10 35.84 51.19 31.83
N THR A 11 35.73 51.02 33.15
CA THR A 11 34.56 50.51 33.83
C THR A 11 33.49 51.59 33.88
N LEU A 12 32.33 51.35 33.27
CA LEU A 12 31.06 51.94 33.71
C LEU A 12 30.11 50.80 34.06
N ALA A 13 29.71 50.79 35.34
CA ALA A 13 28.66 49.96 35.87
C ALA A 13 27.28 50.52 35.46
N VAL A 14 26.28 49.64 35.30
CA VAL A 14 25.13 49.49 36.22
C VAL A 14 23.99 48.71 35.52
N ALA A 15 23.64 47.62 36.17
CA ALA A 15 22.33 46.99 36.33
C ALA A 15 21.58 46.27 35.18
N ALA A 16 21.16 45.07 35.61
CA ALA A 16 19.84 44.46 35.45
C ALA A 16 19.71 43.36 34.39
N CYS A 17 19.66 42.14 34.95
CA CYS A 17 19.29 40.89 34.31
C CYS A 17 17.94 40.97 33.58
N GLY A 18 17.90 40.37 32.40
CA GLY A 18 16.68 40.14 31.65
C GLY A 18 17.01 39.41 30.36
N SER A 19 17.41 38.14 30.48
CA SER A 19 17.76 37.29 29.34
C SER A 19 16.54 37.06 28.46
N ASN A 20 16.48 37.76 27.34
CA ASN A 20 15.56 37.48 26.25
C ASN A 20 16.37 37.30 24.95
N SER A 21 16.08 36.19 24.27
CA SER A 21 16.06 36.06 22.81
C SER A 21 17.38 36.30 22.06
N LEU A 22 18.11 35.21 21.81
CA LEU A 22 18.85 35.08 20.56
C LEU A 22 18.43 33.79 19.85
N SER A 23 17.88 34.05 18.67
CA SER A 23 17.27 33.16 17.71
C SER A 23 18.25 32.15 17.14
N GLY A 24 17.82 30.89 17.08
CA GLY A 24 18.41 29.83 16.29
C GLY A 24 17.28 28.95 15.77
N GLU A 25 16.74 29.29 14.61
CA GLU A 25 15.76 28.49 13.90
C GLU A 25 16.46 27.27 13.27
N PRO A 26 15.85 26.08 13.37
CA PRO A 26 15.80 25.20 12.22
C PRO A 26 14.39 25.20 11.67
N ALA A 27 14.26 25.61 10.41
CA ALA A 27 13.10 25.35 9.58
C ALA A 27 12.94 23.83 9.40
N GLY A 28 12.15 23.23 10.28
CA GLY A 28 11.58 21.89 10.11
C GLY A 28 10.07 22.04 10.17
N LYS A 29 9.42 22.18 9.00
CA LYS A 29 7.96 22.05 8.90
C LYS A 29 7.60 20.61 9.25
N THR A 30 7.38 20.35 10.53
CA THR A 30 6.63 19.17 10.96
C THR A 30 5.22 19.42 10.45
N SER A 31 4.80 18.69 9.41
CA SER A 31 3.39 18.59 9.08
C SER A 31 2.70 18.01 10.31
N SER A 32 2.03 18.86 11.08
CA SER A 32 1.15 18.47 12.16
C SER A 32 -0.03 17.72 11.54
N GLN A 33 0.15 16.42 11.34
CA GLN A 33 -0.95 15.51 11.12
C GLN A 33 -1.89 15.65 12.34
N PRO A 34 -3.22 15.73 12.17
CA PRO A 34 -4.13 15.76 13.30
C PRO A 34 -3.75 14.64 14.25
N SER A 35 -3.54 14.97 15.53
CA SER A 35 -3.30 13.97 16.55
C SER A 35 -4.55 13.08 16.64
N GLN A 36 -4.55 11.98 15.90
CA GLN A 36 -5.62 11.00 15.99
C GLN A 36 -5.50 10.36 17.37
N LYS A 37 -6.40 10.77 18.26
CA LYS A 37 -6.50 10.20 19.60
C LYS A 37 -6.84 8.72 19.46
N ALA A 38 -6.05 7.86 20.09
CA ALA A 38 -6.33 6.43 20.15
C ALA A 38 -7.66 6.17 20.87
N ASP A 39 -8.40 5.18 20.40
CA ASP A 39 -9.64 4.70 21.01
C ASP A 39 -9.32 3.50 21.92
N GLN A 40 -9.55 3.66 23.21
CA GLN A 40 -9.28 2.61 24.20
C GLN A 40 -10.20 1.39 24.03
N ALA A 41 -11.46 1.59 23.64
CA ALA A 41 -12.40 0.50 23.44
C ALA A 41 -12.05 -0.35 22.21
N LEU A 42 -11.43 0.25 21.18
CA LEU A 42 -10.86 -0.51 20.07
C LEU A 42 -9.57 -1.23 20.47
N PHE A 43 -8.70 -0.59 21.25
CA PHE A 43 -7.50 -1.25 21.78
C PHE A 43 -7.82 -2.49 22.61
N ASP A 44 -8.86 -2.42 23.46
CA ASP A 44 -9.24 -3.53 24.34
C ASP A 44 -9.75 -4.77 23.58
N LYS A 45 -10.21 -4.60 22.34
CA LYS A 45 -10.65 -5.67 21.42
C LYS A 45 -9.50 -6.31 20.63
N LEU A 46 -8.27 -5.82 20.80
CA LEU A 46 -7.12 -6.41 20.12
C LEU A 46 -6.69 -7.73 20.80
N PRO A 47 -6.11 -8.67 20.03
CA PRO A 47 -5.45 -9.86 20.57
C PRO A 47 -4.45 -9.51 21.68
N ASP A 48 -4.35 -10.36 22.70
CA ASP A 48 -3.48 -10.09 23.88
C ASP A 48 -2.02 -9.85 23.49
N LYS A 49 -1.51 -10.58 22.50
CA LYS A 49 -0.16 -10.38 21.93
C LYS A 49 0.06 -8.95 21.43
N ILE A 50 -0.94 -8.37 20.74
CA ILE A 50 -0.88 -7.01 20.20
C ILE A 50 -1.01 -5.99 21.33
N LYS A 51 -1.93 -6.20 22.29
CA LYS A 51 -2.07 -5.30 23.46
C LYS A 51 -0.79 -5.22 24.29
N GLN A 52 -0.14 -6.35 24.53
CA GLN A 52 1.11 -6.42 25.32
C GLN A 52 2.28 -5.77 24.60
N SER A 53 2.44 -6.02 23.29
CA SER A 53 3.55 -5.48 22.51
C SER A 53 3.32 -4.03 22.02
N LYS A 54 2.06 -3.57 22.02
CA LYS A 54 1.59 -2.32 21.40
C LYS A 54 2.05 -2.17 19.94
N LYS A 55 2.08 -3.30 19.23
CA LYS A 55 2.60 -3.39 17.86
C LYS A 55 1.80 -4.42 17.06
N ILE A 56 1.58 -4.13 15.79
CA ILE A 56 1.03 -5.06 14.79
C ILE A 56 2.15 -5.35 13.79
N VAL A 57 2.43 -6.64 13.54
CA VAL A 57 3.34 -7.10 12.48
C VAL A 57 2.53 -7.33 11.21
N ILE A 58 2.90 -6.64 10.12
CA ILE A 58 2.17 -6.65 8.86
C ILE A 58 2.99 -7.33 7.77
N GLY A 59 2.41 -8.34 7.11
CA GLY A 59 2.95 -8.92 5.89
C GLY A 59 2.44 -8.17 4.66
N SER A 60 3.36 -7.74 3.80
CA SER A 60 3.04 -6.96 2.59
C SER A 60 4.01 -7.27 1.46
N ASP A 61 3.57 -7.26 0.20
CA ASP A 61 4.43 -7.41 -0.98
C ASP A 61 4.84 -6.03 -1.51
N ALA A 62 6.03 -5.56 -1.15
CA ALA A 62 6.51 -4.22 -1.48
C ALA A 62 6.95 -4.04 -2.96
N SER A 63 6.26 -4.68 -3.90
CA SER A 63 6.43 -4.54 -5.35
C SER A 63 5.22 -3.90 -6.07
N TYR A 64 4.19 -3.50 -5.33
CA TYR A 64 2.85 -3.17 -5.83
C TYR A 64 2.51 -1.67 -5.74
N ALA A 65 3.30 -0.83 -6.40
CA ALA A 65 3.11 0.63 -6.39
C ALA A 65 1.82 1.05 -7.13
N PRO A 66 1.00 1.97 -6.59
CA PRO A 66 1.30 2.88 -5.47
C PRO A 66 0.81 2.38 -4.10
N ASN A 67 0.26 1.17 -4.02
CA ASN A 67 -0.43 0.70 -2.84
C ASN A 67 0.57 0.27 -1.76
N GLU A 68 1.54 -0.58 -2.11
CA GLU A 68 2.61 -1.01 -1.22
C GLU A 68 3.91 -1.22 -2.02
N PHE A 69 4.95 -0.46 -1.73
CA PHE A 69 6.21 -0.54 -2.46
C PHE A 69 7.38 0.01 -1.67
N PHE A 70 8.59 -0.42 -2.01
CA PHE A 70 9.79 0.18 -1.45
C PHE A 70 9.95 1.64 -1.87
N ALA A 71 10.27 2.50 -0.91
CA ALA A 71 10.75 3.84 -1.15
C ALA A 71 12.12 3.82 -1.86
N GLY A 72 12.58 5.00 -2.27
CA GLY A 72 13.85 5.15 -2.99
C GLY A 72 15.08 4.66 -2.23
N ASP A 73 14.98 4.43 -0.91
CA ASP A 73 16.03 3.83 -0.09
C ASP A 73 16.13 2.30 -0.20
N GLY A 74 15.17 1.66 -0.89
CA GLY A 74 15.09 0.22 -1.06
C GLY A 74 14.80 -0.57 0.21
N LYS A 75 14.36 0.09 1.30
CA LYS A 75 14.16 -0.53 2.62
C LYS A 75 12.81 -0.17 3.23
N THR A 76 12.40 1.09 3.13
CA THR A 76 11.15 1.56 3.73
C THR A 76 9.99 1.19 2.84
N ILE A 77 9.00 0.45 3.37
CA ILE A 77 7.76 0.17 2.65
C ILE A 77 6.83 1.38 2.82
N GLN A 78 6.30 1.87 1.70
CA GLN A 78 5.37 3.01 1.64
C GLN A 78 4.25 2.72 0.64
N GLY A 79 3.24 3.58 0.61
CA GLY A 79 2.15 3.51 -0.35
C GLY A 79 0.79 3.80 0.27
N ALA A 80 -0.26 3.68 -0.53
CA ALA A 80 -1.63 3.94 -0.07
C ALA A 80 -2.10 2.95 1.01
N ASP A 81 -1.80 1.66 0.85
CA ASP A 81 -2.10 0.63 1.85
C ASP A 81 -1.36 0.93 3.17
N VAL A 82 -0.09 1.35 3.06
CA VAL A 82 0.74 1.69 4.21
C VAL A 82 0.21 2.91 4.96
N ASP A 83 -0.06 3.99 4.24
CA ASP A 83 -0.55 5.23 4.83
C ASP A 83 -1.92 5.03 5.50
N LEU A 84 -2.83 4.32 4.83
CA LEU A 84 -4.16 4.04 5.36
C LEU A 84 -4.09 3.13 6.59
N PHE A 85 -3.35 2.02 6.52
CA PHE A 85 -3.27 1.08 7.64
C PHE A 85 -2.50 1.68 8.83
N ASN A 86 -1.53 2.57 8.60
CA ASN A 86 -0.89 3.32 9.68
C ASN A 86 -1.88 4.25 10.41
N ALA A 87 -2.82 4.88 9.70
CA ALA A 87 -3.89 5.66 10.32
C ALA A 87 -4.84 4.77 11.13
N VAL A 88 -5.19 3.59 10.61
CA VAL A 88 -5.97 2.57 11.33
C VAL A 88 -5.26 2.14 12.62
N ALA A 89 -3.98 1.81 12.54
CA ALA A 89 -3.17 1.42 13.71
C ALA A 89 -3.05 2.56 14.74
N ALA A 90 -3.01 3.82 14.31
CA ALA A 90 -3.00 4.97 15.20
C ALA A 90 -4.31 5.07 16.02
N LYS A 91 -5.48 4.82 15.41
CA LYS A 91 -6.76 4.71 16.14
C LYS A 91 -6.75 3.58 17.15
N LEU A 92 -6.12 2.47 16.80
CA LEU A 92 -5.93 1.34 17.70
C LEU A 92 -4.87 1.57 18.78
N GLY A 93 -4.13 2.68 18.78
CA GLY A 93 -3.10 2.97 19.79
C GLY A 93 -1.86 2.07 19.71
N VAL A 94 -1.57 1.50 18.54
CA VAL A 94 -0.45 0.57 18.31
C VAL A 94 0.46 1.03 17.18
N LYS A 95 1.72 0.60 17.20
CA LYS A 95 2.68 0.85 16.12
C LYS A 95 2.60 -0.22 15.04
N THR A 96 2.95 0.13 13.81
CA THR A 96 3.07 -0.83 12.71
C THR A 96 4.51 -1.29 12.53
N GLU A 97 4.68 -2.58 12.22
CA GLU A 97 5.94 -3.15 11.76
C GLU A 97 5.70 -3.85 10.42
N TRP A 98 6.12 -3.21 9.34
CA TRP A 98 5.94 -3.71 7.99
C TRP A 98 7.08 -4.67 7.63
N GLN A 99 6.72 -5.86 7.16
CA GLN A 99 7.64 -6.89 6.71
C GLN A 99 7.33 -7.27 5.25
N ASN A 100 8.35 -7.16 4.40
CA ASN A 100 8.23 -7.59 3.00
C ASN A 100 8.07 -9.11 2.90
N ALA A 101 7.19 -9.54 2.01
CA ALA A 101 6.89 -10.94 1.71
C ALA A 101 6.58 -11.10 0.22
N ASN A 102 6.59 -12.34 -0.28
CA ASN A 102 5.96 -12.62 -1.57
C ASN A 102 4.44 -12.69 -1.35
N PHE A 103 3.65 -12.12 -2.26
CA PHE A 103 2.18 -12.11 -2.16
C PHE A 103 1.56 -13.50 -1.85
N ASP A 104 2.04 -14.55 -2.53
CA ASP A 104 1.57 -15.93 -2.38
C ASP A 104 1.85 -16.55 -0.99
N SER A 105 2.72 -15.93 -0.19
CA SER A 105 3.10 -16.41 1.14
C SER A 105 2.41 -15.68 2.29
N ILE A 106 1.76 -14.54 2.05
CA ILE A 106 1.25 -13.67 3.14
C ILE A 106 0.11 -14.36 3.91
N ILE A 107 -0.89 -14.92 3.22
CA ILE A 107 -2.02 -15.62 3.88
C ILE A 107 -1.50 -16.79 4.73
N ILE A 108 -0.52 -17.54 4.22
CA ILE A 108 0.13 -18.63 4.96
C ILE A 108 0.86 -18.07 6.19
N GLY A 109 1.55 -16.94 6.06
CA GLY A 109 2.22 -16.26 7.16
C GLY A 109 1.27 -15.74 8.23
N VAL A 110 0.08 -15.27 7.85
CA VAL A 110 -0.99 -14.87 8.78
C VAL A 110 -1.50 -16.09 9.55
N ASN A 111 -1.86 -17.17 8.84
CA ASN A 111 -2.33 -18.41 9.48
C ASN A 111 -1.26 -19.08 10.35
N GLY A 112 0.01 -18.93 10.01
CA GLY A 112 1.15 -19.42 10.79
C GLY A 112 1.59 -18.48 11.92
N GLY A 113 0.92 -17.34 12.13
CA GLY A 113 1.23 -16.37 13.18
C GLY A 113 2.53 -15.57 12.98
N LYS A 114 3.15 -15.64 11.79
CA LYS A 114 4.30 -14.82 11.41
C LYS A 114 3.91 -13.35 11.30
N TYR A 115 2.74 -13.09 10.71
CA TYR A 115 2.14 -11.77 10.61
C TYR A 115 0.85 -11.75 11.41
N ASP A 116 0.55 -10.63 12.06
CA ASP A 116 -0.73 -10.42 12.72
C ASP A 116 -1.81 -10.05 11.69
N VAL A 117 -1.43 -9.30 10.64
CA VAL A 117 -2.30 -8.86 9.54
C VAL A 117 -1.55 -8.95 8.21
N GLY A 118 -2.24 -9.33 7.13
CA GLY A 118 -1.80 -9.14 5.76
C GLY A 118 -2.42 -7.87 5.16
N VAL A 119 -1.60 -6.96 4.65
CA VAL A 119 -2.04 -5.74 3.95
C VAL A 119 -1.24 -5.63 2.66
N SER A 120 -1.88 -6.00 1.55
CA SER A 120 -1.23 -6.06 0.25
C SER A 120 -2.24 -6.11 -0.90
N SER A 121 -3.19 -5.16 -0.94
CA SER A 121 -4.17 -5.08 -2.03
C SER A 121 -4.94 -6.39 -2.32
N PHE A 122 -5.21 -7.18 -1.28
CA PHE A 122 -5.84 -8.50 -1.45
C PHE A 122 -7.28 -8.36 -1.92
N THR A 123 -7.58 -8.67 -3.19
CA THR A 123 -8.96 -8.86 -3.64
C THR A 123 -9.72 -9.83 -2.72
N ILE A 124 -10.85 -9.41 -2.18
CA ILE A 124 -11.74 -10.29 -1.43
C ILE A 124 -12.39 -11.25 -2.40
N ASN A 125 -12.28 -12.54 -2.12
CA ASN A 125 -12.98 -13.59 -2.84
C ASN A 125 -13.34 -14.75 -1.90
N ALA A 126 -14.24 -15.61 -2.36
CA ALA A 126 -14.75 -16.73 -1.56
C ALA A 126 -13.65 -17.71 -1.12
N ASP A 127 -12.63 -17.93 -1.94
CA ASP A 127 -11.57 -18.90 -1.63
C ASP A 127 -10.62 -18.39 -0.54
N ARG A 128 -10.28 -17.10 -0.56
CA ARG A 128 -9.53 -16.45 0.53
C ARG A 128 -10.34 -16.40 1.82
N MET A 129 -11.63 -16.04 1.74
CA MET A 129 -12.51 -16.01 2.92
C MET A 129 -12.73 -17.38 3.57
N LYS A 130 -12.50 -18.50 2.86
CA LYS A 130 -12.48 -19.84 3.51
C LYS A 130 -11.29 -20.01 4.45
N GLN A 131 -10.18 -19.30 4.21
CA GLN A 131 -8.92 -19.47 4.94
C GLN A 131 -8.71 -18.42 6.04
N VAL A 132 -9.24 -17.21 5.84
CA VAL A 132 -8.99 -16.03 6.69
C VAL A 132 -10.25 -15.19 6.84
N ASN A 133 -10.22 -14.23 7.76
CA ASN A 133 -11.16 -13.12 7.75
C ASN A 133 -10.62 -11.99 6.87
N MET A 134 -11.50 -11.34 6.12
CA MET A 134 -11.14 -10.21 5.25
C MET A 134 -11.97 -8.97 5.57
N ILE A 135 -11.32 -7.81 5.69
CA ILE A 135 -11.98 -6.54 6.02
C ILE A 135 -11.92 -5.60 4.83
N SER A 136 -13.05 -5.29 4.20
CA SER A 136 -13.08 -4.42 3.02
C SER A 136 -12.60 -3.01 3.34
N TYR A 137 -11.75 -2.43 2.49
CA TYR A 137 -11.24 -1.06 2.69
C TYR A 137 -11.12 -0.20 1.43
N TYR A 138 -11.20 -0.79 0.23
CA TYR A 138 -11.02 -0.08 -1.04
C TYR A 138 -11.60 -0.92 -2.18
N ASN A 139 -12.02 -0.33 -3.29
CA ASN A 139 -12.47 -1.04 -4.49
C ASN A 139 -11.50 -0.82 -5.66
N ALA A 140 -11.07 -1.91 -6.30
CA ALA A 140 -10.27 -1.86 -7.51
C ALA A 140 -10.76 -2.89 -8.53
N GLY A 141 -10.57 -2.60 -9.81
CA GLY A 141 -10.77 -3.58 -10.88
C GLY A 141 -9.47 -3.86 -11.62
N THR A 142 -9.51 -4.81 -12.54
CA THR A 142 -8.37 -5.16 -13.39
C THR A 142 -8.25 -4.20 -14.57
N GLN A 143 -7.03 -3.81 -14.91
CA GLN A 143 -6.71 -3.04 -16.10
C GLN A 143 -5.45 -3.58 -16.79
N TRP A 144 -5.44 -3.51 -18.12
CA TRP A 144 -4.28 -3.93 -18.91
C TRP A 144 -3.39 -2.74 -19.24
N ALA A 145 -2.11 -3.01 -19.45
CA ALA A 145 -1.17 -2.06 -20.03
C ALA A 145 -0.21 -2.74 -21.01
N THR A 146 0.22 -2.00 -22.03
CA THR A 146 1.16 -2.44 -23.05
C THR A 146 2.23 -1.37 -23.29
N ALA A 147 3.22 -1.67 -24.13
CA ALA A 147 4.17 -0.68 -24.62
C ALA A 147 3.45 0.39 -25.48
N LYS A 148 3.94 1.64 -25.40
CA LYS A 148 3.36 2.78 -26.11
C LYS A 148 3.08 2.49 -27.58
N GLY A 149 1.88 2.83 -28.05
CA GLY A 149 1.40 2.60 -29.42
C GLY A 149 0.93 1.18 -29.69
N ASN A 150 0.86 0.30 -28.67
CA ASN A 150 0.45 -1.10 -28.77
C ASN A 150 1.04 -1.83 -30.00
N PRO A 151 2.37 -1.89 -30.16
CA PRO A 151 3.02 -2.38 -31.38
C PRO A 151 2.71 -3.85 -31.68
N LYS A 152 2.28 -4.59 -30.65
CA LYS A 152 1.92 -6.01 -30.74
C LYS A 152 0.44 -6.22 -31.00
N LYS A 153 -0.37 -5.15 -31.12
CA LYS A 153 -1.82 -5.20 -31.35
C LYS A 153 -2.48 -6.16 -30.34
N VAL A 154 -2.19 -5.96 -29.07
CA VAL A 154 -2.84 -6.69 -27.98
C VAL A 154 -4.25 -6.15 -27.84
N GLU A 155 -5.22 -7.05 -27.85
CA GLU A 155 -6.61 -6.78 -27.52
C GLU A 155 -6.92 -7.61 -26.27
N PRO A 156 -7.28 -7.00 -25.13
CA PRO A 156 -7.51 -7.75 -23.89
C PRO A 156 -8.47 -8.94 -24.08
N ASP A 157 -9.57 -8.73 -24.81
CA ASP A 157 -10.58 -9.77 -25.09
C ASP A 157 -10.15 -10.83 -26.11
N ASN A 158 -9.02 -10.62 -26.79
CA ASN A 158 -8.45 -11.55 -27.76
C ASN A 158 -6.91 -11.61 -27.64
N ALA A 159 -6.42 -11.91 -26.43
CA ALA A 159 -4.98 -11.99 -26.14
C ALA A 159 -4.31 -13.30 -26.60
N CYS A 160 -4.99 -14.13 -27.39
CA CYS A 160 -4.49 -15.43 -27.83
C CYS A 160 -3.20 -15.29 -28.67
N GLY A 161 -2.20 -16.14 -28.39
CA GLY A 161 -0.87 -16.05 -28.99
C GLY A 161 0.00 -14.88 -28.52
N LYS A 162 -0.49 -14.03 -27.61
CA LYS A 162 0.31 -12.96 -26.99
C LYS A 162 1.08 -13.47 -25.79
N THR A 163 2.16 -12.78 -25.46
CA THR A 163 2.95 -12.98 -24.25
C THR A 163 2.51 -11.99 -23.18
N ILE A 164 1.87 -12.47 -22.11
CA ILE A 164 1.26 -11.61 -21.09
C ILE A 164 1.98 -11.80 -19.76
N ALA A 165 2.43 -10.70 -19.16
CA ALA A 165 3.08 -10.69 -17.85
C ALA A 165 2.05 -10.47 -16.74
N VAL A 166 2.21 -11.21 -15.63
CA VAL A 166 1.34 -11.11 -14.46
C VAL A 166 2.13 -11.48 -13.20
N GLN A 167 1.80 -10.85 -12.07
CA GLN A 167 2.24 -11.31 -10.76
C GLN A 167 1.51 -12.60 -10.39
N ARG A 168 2.22 -13.55 -9.79
CA ARG A 168 1.65 -14.85 -9.41
C ARG A 168 0.64 -14.73 -8.26
N ALA A 169 -0.30 -15.67 -8.24
CA ALA A 169 -1.32 -15.84 -7.19
C ALA A 169 -2.31 -14.66 -7.01
N THR A 170 -2.24 -13.63 -7.86
CA THR A 170 -3.29 -12.63 -7.99
C THR A 170 -4.50 -13.21 -8.70
N VAL A 171 -5.68 -12.57 -8.57
CA VAL A 171 -6.89 -13.00 -9.29
C VAL A 171 -6.70 -12.93 -10.80
N GLN A 172 -5.82 -12.05 -11.28
CA GLN A 172 -5.46 -11.98 -12.69
C GLN A 172 -4.71 -13.26 -13.16
N ASP A 173 -3.85 -13.82 -12.30
CA ASP A 173 -3.13 -15.06 -12.60
C ASP A 173 -4.00 -16.31 -12.42
N THR A 174 -4.83 -16.37 -11.36
CA THR A 174 -5.56 -17.58 -10.99
C THR A 174 -6.90 -17.72 -11.70
N ASP A 175 -7.55 -16.60 -12.05
CA ASP A 175 -8.94 -16.60 -12.53
C ASP A 175 -9.04 -16.03 -13.93
N ASP A 176 -8.55 -14.80 -14.14
CA ASP A 176 -8.71 -14.04 -15.39
C ASP A 176 -7.97 -14.69 -16.58
N LEU A 177 -6.63 -14.74 -16.53
CA LEU A 177 -5.84 -15.30 -17.63
C LEU A 177 -6.21 -16.77 -17.90
N PRO A 178 -6.45 -17.64 -16.90
CA PRO A 178 -6.96 -18.99 -17.14
C PRO A 178 -8.34 -19.01 -17.82
N ALA A 179 -9.26 -18.12 -17.47
CA ALA A 179 -10.55 -18.01 -18.16
C ALA A 179 -10.38 -17.58 -19.63
N ARG A 180 -9.49 -16.62 -19.93
CA ARG A 180 -9.15 -16.22 -21.30
C ARG A 180 -8.46 -17.36 -22.07
N GLN A 181 -7.56 -18.09 -21.41
CA GLN A 181 -6.82 -19.22 -21.98
C GLN A 181 -7.72 -20.34 -22.50
N LYS A 182 -8.88 -20.57 -21.85
CA LYS A 182 -9.88 -21.55 -22.28
C LYS A 182 -10.47 -21.20 -23.65
N LYS A 183 -10.51 -19.92 -24.03
CA LYS A 183 -11.06 -19.42 -25.31
C LYS A 183 -10.08 -19.54 -26.48
N CYS A 184 -8.77 -19.68 -26.22
CA CYS A 184 -7.72 -19.53 -27.24
C CYS A 184 -7.46 -20.72 -28.19
N GLY A 185 -8.25 -21.80 -28.14
CA GLY A 185 -8.00 -22.98 -28.97
C GLY A 185 -6.55 -23.47 -28.83
N ALA A 186 -5.86 -23.67 -29.97
CA ALA A 186 -4.45 -24.05 -30.03
C ALA A 186 -3.48 -22.86 -29.85
N ASN A 187 -3.88 -21.63 -30.16
CA ASN A 187 -3.04 -20.45 -30.09
C ASN A 187 -3.06 -19.82 -28.68
N LYS A 188 -2.55 -20.57 -27.71
CA LYS A 188 -2.59 -20.21 -26.28
C LYS A 188 -1.87 -18.90 -25.96
N ILE A 189 -2.32 -18.22 -24.90
CA ILE A 189 -1.60 -17.12 -24.28
C ILE A 189 -0.32 -17.68 -23.66
N LYS A 190 0.81 -17.02 -23.89
CA LYS A 190 2.08 -17.29 -23.21
C LYS A 190 2.15 -16.45 -21.94
N ILE A 191 1.73 -17.02 -20.82
CA ILE A 191 1.70 -16.31 -19.53
C ILE A 191 3.09 -16.32 -18.90
N LEU A 192 3.68 -15.14 -18.71
CA LEU A 192 4.89 -14.93 -17.92
C LEU A 192 4.50 -14.56 -16.49
N ARG A 193 4.79 -15.48 -15.57
CA ARG A 193 4.49 -15.37 -14.15
C ARG A 193 5.70 -14.83 -13.39
N PHE A 194 5.50 -13.76 -12.65
CA PHE A 194 6.55 -13.11 -11.85
C PHE A 194 6.19 -13.13 -10.36
N THR A 195 7.20 -13.00 -9.51
CA THR A 195 6.96 -12.95 -8.06
C THR A 195 6.46 -11.56 -7.67
N GLY A 196 7.03 -10.50 -8.27
CA GLY A 196 6.62 -9.11 -8.04
C GLY A 196 5.98 -8.44 -9.26
N GLN A 197 5.09 -7.49 -9.02
CA GLN A 197 4.42 -6.75 -10.11
C GLN A 197 5.36 -5.77 -10.83
N ASN A 198 6.38 -5.27 -10.12
CA ASN A 198 7.46 -4.49 -10.72
C ASN A 198 8.20 -5.27 -11.83
N GLU A 199 8.41 -6.58 -11.65
CA GLU A 199 9.03 -7.45 -12.66
C GLU A 199 8.10 -7.66 -13.88
N ALA A 200 6.81 -7.87 -13.65
CA ALA A 200 5.81 -7.96 -14.72
C ALA A 200 5.76 -6.67 -15.56
N THR A 201 5.79 -5.52 -14.88
CA THR A 201 5.85 -4.20 -15.52
C THR A 201 7.14 -4.03 -16.33
N ALA A 202 8.30 -4.40 -15.76
CA ALA A 202 9.59 -4.33 -16.45
C ALA A 202 9.64 -5.26 -17.68
N ALA A 203 8.93 -6.40 -17.66
CA ALA A 203 8.84 -7.30 -18.80
C ALA A 203 8.14 -6.63 -19.99
N VAL A 204 7.11 -5.81 -19.77
CA VAL A 204 6.46 -5.04 -20.83
C VAL A 204 7.37 -3.91 -21.32
N VAL A 205 7.97 -3.14 -20.40
CA VAL A 205 8.88 -2.03 -20.75
C VAL A 205 10.08 -2.49 -21.59
N SER A 206 10.60 -3.69 -21.31
CA SER A 206 11.72 -4.29 -22.07
C SER A 206 11.30 -5.02 -23.35
N GLY A 207 10.00 -5.16 -23.60
CA GLY A 207 9.47 -5.91 -24.75
C GLY A 207 9.55 -7.43 -24.60
N ARG A 208 9.88 -7.95 -23.41
CA ARG A 208 9.82 -9.38 -23.08
C ARG A 208 8.37 -9.91 -23.02
N ALA A 209 7.43 -9.05 -22.63
CA ALA A 209 6.00 -9.29 -22.68
C ALA A 209 5.32 -8.27 -23.60
N ASP A 210 4.25 -8.70 -24.26
CA ASP A 210 3.43 -7.84 -25.14
C ASP A 210 2.48 -6.95 -24.33
N ALA A 211 2.01 -7.40 -23.17
CA ALA A 211 1.22 -6.62 -22.23
C ALA A 211 1.29 -7.22 -20.81
N MET A 212 0.75 -6.49 -19.85
CA MET A 212 0.47 -6.94 -18.49
C MET A 212 -0.97 -6.60 -18.11
N LEU A 213 -1.43 -7.22 -17.03
CA LEU A 213 -2.65 -6.85 -16.33
C LEU A 213 -2.40 -6.90 -14.82
N ALA A 214 -2.99 -5.94 -14.11
CA ALA A 214 -2.98 -5.82 -12.66
C ALA A 214 -4.17 -4.97 -12.25
N ASP A 215 -4.28 -4.65 -10.97
CA ASP A 215 -5.34 -3.75 -10.52
C ASP A 215 -5.16 -2.34 -11.09
N SER A 216 -6.26 -1.61 -11.23
CA SER A 216 -6.30 -0.32 -11.92
C SER A 216 -5.42 0.75 -11.28
N PRO A 217 -5.31 0.91 -9.94
CA PRO A 217 -4.40 1.90 -9.36
C PRO A 217 -2.94 1.61 -9.72
N VAL A 218 -2.56 0.34 -9.69
CA VAL A 218 -1.19 -0.13 -9.98
C VAL A 218 -0.85 0.05 -11.45
N THR A 219 -1.77 -0.36 -12.33
CA THR A 219 -1.59 -0.22 -13.78
C THR A 219 -1.47 1.25 -14.19
N GLN A 220 -2.36 2.11 -13.67
CA GLN A 220 -2.35 3.54 -13.99
C GLN A 220 -1.11 4.24 -13.43
N TYR A 221 -0.69 3.87 -12.22
CA TYR A 221 0.55 4.39 -11.64
C TYR A 221 1.76 3.98 -12.46
N ALA A 222 1.87 2.71 -12.86
CA ALA A 222 2.95 2.23 -13.73
C ALA A 222 2.99 3.00 -15.05
N VAL A 223 1.85 3.23 -15.69
CA VAL A 223 1.74 4.03 -16.92
C VAL A 223 2.24 5.46 -16.69
N LYS A 224 1.80 6.12 -15.60
CA LYS A 224 2.23 7.47 -15.23
C LYS A 224 3.74 7.56 -14.98
N GLN A 225 4.31 6.59 -14.25
CA GLN A 225 5.74 6.56 -13.94
C GLN A 225 6.62 6.15 -15.13
N SER A 226 6.04 5.50 -16.15
CA SER A 226 6.80 4.99 -17.30
C SER A 226 7.42 6.09 -18.18
N GLY A 227 7.03 7.36 -18.00
CA GLY A 227 7.48 8.46 -18.85
C GLY A 227 7.02 8.31 -20.30
N GLY A 228 5.84 7.72 -20.52
CA GLY A 228 5.28 7.48 -21.85
C GLY A 228 5.74 6.21 -22.54
N LYS A 229 6.43 5.29 -21.83
CA LYS A 229 6.81 3.97 -22.37
C LYS A 229 5.67 2.97 -22.35
N LEU A 230 4.71 3.15 -21.45
CA LEU A 230 3.52 2.31 -21.33
C LEU A 230 2.26 3.11 -21.63
N GLU A 231 1.20 2.41 -22.00
CA GLU A 231 -0.17 2.93 -22.05
C GLU A 231 -1.18 1.86 -21.62
N THR A 232 -2.32 2.28 -21.09
CA THR A 232 -3.41 1.38 -20.72
C THR A 232 -4.11 0.79 -21.94
N LEU A 233 -4.64 -0.43 -21.82
CA LEU A 233 -5.51 -1.06 -22.80
C LEU A 233 -6.85 -1.43 -22.17
N GLY A 234 -7.93 -1.12 -22.89
CA GLY A 234 -9.29 -1.42 -22.45
C GLY A 234 -9.71 -0.65 -21.21
N ASP A 235 -10.97 -0.89 -20.84
CA ASP A 235 -11.57 -0.33 -19.64
C ASP A 235 -11.19 -1.14 -18.39
N VAL A 236 -11.43 -0.57 -17.21
CA VAL A 236 -11.35 -1.29 -15.94
C VAL A 236 -12.53 -2.25 -15.85
N TYR A 237 -12.29 -3.50 -15.45
CA TYR A 237 -13.34 -4.53 -15.31
C TYR A 237 -13.14 -5.35 -14.04
N ASP A 238 -14.08 -6.24 -13.72
CA ASP A 238 -14.06 -7.13 -12.54
C ASP A 238 -13.69 -6.40 -11.24
N SER A 239 -14.34 -5.25 -11.01
CA SER A 239 -14.13 -4.47 -9.79
C SER A 239 -14.60 -5.23 -8.56
N ALA A 240 -13.72 -5.33 -7.57
CA ALA A 240 -13.95 -6.03 -6.33
C ALA A 240 -13.26 -5.31 -5.16
N PRO A 241 -13.74 -5.50 -3.92
CA PRO A 241 -13.12 -4.90 -2.77
C PRO A 241 -11.76 -5.55 -2.46
N TYR A 242 -10.79 -4.74 -2.07
CA TYR A 242 -9.62 -5.19 -1.32
C TYR A 242 -9.97 -5.44 0.14
N GLY A 243 -9.26 -6.37 0.76
CA GLY A 243 -9.43 -6.73 2.15
C GLY A 243 -8.13 -6.84 2.95
N TYR A 244 -8.11 -6.30 4.17
CA TYR A 244 -7.09 -6.69 5.14
C TYR A 244 -7.31 -8.14 5.55
N VAL A 245 -6.24 -8.90 5.69
CA VAL A 245 -6.28 -10.33 5.99
C VAL A 245 -5.90 -10.57 7.44
N VAL A 246 -6.78 -11.21 8.21
CA VAL A 246 -6.48 -11.63 9.60
C VAL A 246 -6.84 -13.11 9.81
N PRO A 247 -6.27 -13.78 10.83
CA PRO A 247 -6.56 -15.19 11.10
C PRO A 247 -8.06 -15.47 11.24
N LYS A 248 -8.49 -16.67 10.84
CA LYS A 248 -9.91 -17.02 10.74
C LYS A 248 -10.64 -17.01 12.09
N ASP A 249 -9.93 -17.36 13.15
CA ASP A 249 -10.39 -17.35 14.54
C ASP A 249 -10.38 -15.95 15.17
N GLU A 250 -9.69 -14.98 14.57
CA GLU A 250 -9.54 -13.61 15.08
C GLU A 250 -10.64 -12.65 14.56
N THR A 251 -11.92 -13.03 14.72
CA THR A 251 -13.05 -12.22 14.23
C THR A 251 -13.20 -10.90 15.01
N GLN A 252 -12.97 -10.93 16.33
CA GLN A 252 -13.01 -9.71 17.16
C GLN A 252 -11.95 -8.69 16.72
N PHE A 253 -10.78 -9.16 16.31
CA PHE A 253 -9.73 -8.30 15.76
C PHE A 253 -10.15 -7.71 14.41
N ALA A 254 -10.77 -8.51 13.54
CA ALA A 254 -11.33 -8.03 12.28
C ALA A 254 -12.35 -6.90 12.50
N ASP A 255 -13.27 -7.07 13.46
CA ASP A 255 -14.26 -6.07 13.82
C ASP A 255 -13.61 -4.77 14.36
N ALA A 256 -12.54 -4.90 15.15
CA ALA A 256 -11.78 -3.75 15.65
C ALA A 256 -11.11 -2.97 14.51
N LEU A 257 -10.53 -3.66 13.53
CA LEU A 257 -9.94 -3.04 12.32
C LEU A 257 -11.02 -2.34 11.48
N ALA A 258 -12.17 -2.97 11.27
CA ALA A 258 -13.29 -2.38 10.54
C ALA A 258 -13.83 -1.12 11.23
N ALA A 259 -13.93 -1.13 12.56
CA ALA A 259 -14.34 0.03 13.34
C ALA A 259 -13.29 1.16 13.29
N ALA A 260 -12.00 0.83 13.38
CA ALA A 260 -10.93 1.82 13.23
C ALA A 260 -10.93 2.46 11.84
N LEU A 261 -11.16 1.69 10.76
CA LEU A 261 -11.36 2.25 9.41
C LEU A 261 -12.52 3.26 9.37
N LYS A 262 -13.64 2.97 10.04
CA LYS A 262 -14.79 3.89 10.15
C LYS A 262 -14.37 5.20 10.82
N GLU A 263 -13.60 5.15 11.90
CA GLU A 263 -13.10 6.35 12.59
C GLU A 263 -12.12 7.16 11.73
N VAL A 264 -11.20 6.48 11.02
CA VAL A 264 -10.27 7.12 10.07
C VAL A 264 -11.01 7.76 8.90
N LYS A 265 -12.15 7.20 8.48
CA LYS A 265 -13.02 7.82 7.48
C LYS A 265 -13.74 9.05 8.03
N GLN A 266 -14.29 8.95 9.24
CA GLN A 266 -15.06 10.03 9.86
C GLN A 266 -14.22 11.29 10.13
N ASP A 267 -12.93 11.15 10.42
CA ASP A 267 -12.04 12.28 10.65
C ASP A 267 -11.28 12.78 9.41
N GLY A 268 -11.57 12.18 8.24
CA GLY A 268 -10.97 12.55 6.95
C GLY A 268 -9.60 11.95 6.67
N GLY A 269 -9.02 11.18 7.61
CA GLY A 269 -7.73 10.50 7.40
C GLY A 269 -7.74 9.52 6.23
N TYR A 270 -8.85 8.83 6.01
CA TYR A 270 -9.02 7.88 4.89
C TYR A 270 -8.91 8.61 3.54
N ASP A 271 -9.69 9.68 3.36
CA ASP A 271 -9.72 10.44 2.10
C ASP A 271 -8.37 11.12 1.85
N ALA A 272 -7.70 11.60 2.91
CA ALA A 272 -6.36 12.17 2.83
C ALA A 272 -5.31 11.13 2.38
N ALA A 273 -5.38 9.89 2.90
CA ALA A 273 -4.49 8.81 2.50
C ALA A 273 -4.68 8.47 1.01
N LEU A 274 -5.92 8.30 0.54
CA LEU A 274 -6.18 8.01 -0.88
C LEU A 274 -5.76 9.18 -1.80
N LYS A 275 -6.07 10.42 -1.41
CA LYS A 275 -5.75 11.62 -2.17
C LYS A 275 -4.26 11.84 -2.35
N LYS A 276 -3.44 11.49 -1.36
CA LYS A 276 -1.97 11.56 -1.47
C LYS A 276 -1.45 10.74 -2.65
N TRP A 277 -2.12 9.64 -2.98
CA TRP A 277 -1.74 8.73 -4.06
C TRP A 277 -2.56 8.91 -5.34
N GLY A 278 -3.60 9.77 -5.32
CA GLY A 278 -4.46 10.05 -6.47
C GLY A 278 -5.37 8.88 -6.84
N ILE A 279 -5.80 8.11 -5.84
CA ILE A 279 -6.61 6.89 -6.00
C ILE A 279 -8.00 7.02 -5.37
N GLU A 280 -8.51 8.23 -5.20
CA GLU A 280 -9.78 8.50 -4.52
C GLU A 280 -10.97 7.78 -5.16
N SER A 281 -10.89 7.46 -6.46
CA SER A 281 -11.97 6.83 -7.22
C SER A 281 -12.34 5.43 -6.73
N GLY A 282 -11.45 4.72 -6.04
CA GLY A 282 -11.75 3.42 -5.43
C GLY A 282 -12.15 3.49 -3.95
N GLY A 283 -12.26 4.70 -3.38
CA GLY A 283 -12.65 4.87 -2.00
C GLY A 283 -14.05 4.32 -1.70
N ILE A 284 -14.21 3.68 -0.54
CA ILE A 284 -15.50 3.16 -0.05
C ILE A 284 -15.85 3.76 1.31
N SER A 285 -17.12 3.64 1.71
CA SER A 285 -17.61 4.09 3.01
C SER A 285 -18.14 2.97 3.90
N ASP A 286 -18.31 1.77 3.35
CA ASP A 286 -18.75 0.59 4.09
C ASP A 286 -17.62 -0.42 4.22
N PHE A 287 -17.08 -0.51 5.43
CA PHE A 287 -15.98 -1.40 5.80
C PHE A 287 -16.58 -2.63 6.49
N GLN A 288 -16.76 -3.70 5.71
CA GLN A 288 -17.40 -4.94 6.11
C GLN A 288 -16.36 -6.01 6.41
N VAL A 289 -16.62 -6.81 7.46
CA VAL A 289 -15.87 -8.04 7.72
C VAL A 289 -16.57 -9.17 6.96
N ASN A 290 -15.81 -9.87 6.11
CA ASN A 290 -16.27 -10.95 5.24
C ASN A 290 -17.52 -10.55 4.43
N PRO A 291 -17.43 -9.51 3.57
CA PRO A 291 -18.58 -9.06 2.78
C PRO A 291 -19.10 -10.21 1.91
N THR A 292 -20.42 -10.40 1.93
CA THR A 292 -21.09 -11.32 1.02
C THR A 292 -21.17 -10.67 -0.36
N SER A 293 -20.52 -11.28 -1.35
CA SER A 293 -20.68 -10.98 -2.77
C SER A 293 -22.08 -11.34 -3.28
#